data_AF-A0A376FKI5-F1
#
_entry.id   AF-A0A376FKI5-F1
#
_cell.length_a   1.000
_cell.length_b   1.000
_cell.length_c   1.000
_cell.angle_alpha   90.00
_cell.angle_beta   90.00
_cell.angle_gamma   90.00
#
_symmetry.space_group_name_H-M   'P 1'
#
loop_
_entity.id
_entity.type
_entity.pdbx_description
1 polymer ?
#
loop_
_entity_poly.entity_id
_entity_poly.type
_entity_poly.pdbx_seq_one_letter_code
_entity_poly.pdbx_strand_id
1 'polypeptide(L)'
;MSRRAITVFDYKTKLELQISGLGCGYLPRYLAQRFIDSGALVEKQVLAQSSNESVWVGWNEQTAGLASAWWRDEILANSAIAAVYSQPGVQKSAS
;
A
#
# COMPACT_ATOMS: atom_id res chain seq x y z
N MET A 1 0.63 -21.84 24.07
CA MET A 1 -0.15 -21.70 22.82
C MET A 1 0.80 -21.35 21.69
N SER A 2 0.98 -22.22 20.69
CA SER A 2 1.81 -21.91 19.52
C SER A 2 1.03 -21.01 18.56
N ARG A 3 1.61 -19.88 18.17
CA ARG A 3 1.03 -18.98 17.17
C ARG A 3 1.22 -19.61 15.79
N ARG A 4 0.12 -19.96 15.11
CA ARG A 4 0.16 -20.43 13.72
C ARG A 4 0.21 -19.21 12.79
N ALA A 5 1.05 -19.27 11.77
CA ALA A 5 1.18 -18.23 10.75
C ALA A 5 1.03 -18.87 9.37
N ILE A 6 0.39 -18.13 8.45
CA ILE A 6 0.32 -18.46 7.03
C ILE A 6 1.21 -17.45 6.30
N THR A 7 2.18 -17.95 5.53
CA THR A 7 3.06 -17.11 4.72
C THR A 7 2.60 -17.15 3.27
N VAL A 8 2.49 -15.99 2.66
CA VAL A 8 2.14 -15.81 1.24
C VAL A 8 3.11 -14.80 0.63
N PHE A 9 3.31 -14.87 -0.69
CA PHE A 9 4.34 -14.09 -1.39
C PHE A 9 3.77 -12.91 -2.19
N ASP A 10 2.46 -12.73 -2.20
CA ASP A 10 1.79 -11.66 -2.92
C ASP A 10 0.55 -11.15 -2.17
N TYR A 11 0.15 -9.91 -2.46
CA TYR A 11 -0.98 -9.27 -1.80
C TYR A 11 -2.34 -9.81 -2.22
N LYS A 12 -2.47 -10.37 -3.43
CA LYS A 12 -3.74 -10.94 -3.90
C LYS A 12 -4.11 -12.14 -3.04
N THR A 13 -3.19 -13.08 -2.86
CA THR A 13 -3.39 -14.25 -1.99
C THR A 13 -3.63 -13.82 -0.55
N LYS A 14 -2.89 -12.81 -0.06
CA LYS A 14 -3.10 -12.27 1.30
C LYS A 14 -4.50 -11.71 1.51
N LEU A 15 -5.03 -11.00 0.52
CA LEU A 15 -6.37 -10.43 0.54
C LEU A 15 -7.44 -11.53 0.54
N GLU A 16 -7.33 -12.52 -0.34
CA GLU A 16 -8.27 -13.64 -0.44
C GLU A 16 -8.36 -14.45 0.86
N LEU A 17 -7.22 -14.70 1.52
CA LEU A 17 -7.19 -15.35 2.84
C LEU A 17 -7.93 -14.55 3.91
N GLN A 18 -7.78 -13.22 3.92
CA GLN A 18 -8.45 -12.36 4.91
C GLN A 18 -9.95 -12.29 4.69
N ILE A 19 -10.39 -12.15 3.42
CA ILE A 19 -11.82 -12.18 3.07
C ILE A 19 -12.45 -13.53 3.45
N SER A 20 -11.70 -14.62 3.28
CA SER A 20 -12.15 -15.97 3.64
C SER A 20 -12.10 -16.26 5.15
N GLY A 21 -11.67 -15.31 5.98
CA GLY A 21 -11.58 -15.47 7.44
C GLY A 21 -10.46 -16.39 7.92
N LEU A 22 -9.51 -16.76 7.05
CA LEU A 22 -8.42 -17.69 7.36
C LEU A 22 -7.22 -17.01 8.04
N GLY A 23 -7.21 -15.68 8.08
CA GLY A 23 -6.16 -14.92 8.74
C GLY A 23 -6.48 -13.44 8.88
N CYS A 24 -5.61 -12.72 9.56
CA CYS A 24 -5.66 -11.26 9.68
C CYS A 24 -4.25 -10.68 9.52
N GLY A 25 -4.14 -9.42 9.09
CA GLY A 25 -2.87 -8.73 8.97
C GLY A 25 -2.99 -7.47 8.11
N TYR A 26 -1.86 -6.80 7.90
CA TYR A 26 -1.81 -5.55 7.13
C TYR A 26 -2.11 -5.76 5.64
N LEU A 27 -2.91 -4.88 5.06
CA LEU A 27 -3.17 -4.76 3.62
C LEU A 27 -3.00 -3.28 3.21
N PRO A 28 -2.47 -3.01 2.01
CA PRO A 28 -2.52 -1.68 1.42
C PRO A 28 -3.97 -1.19 1.31
N ARG A 29 -4.21 0.06 1.69
CA ARG A 29 -5.55 0.67 1.72
C ARG A 29 -6.30 0.50 0.40
N TYR A 30 -5.64 0.77 -0.72
CA TYR A 30 -6.25 0.70 -2.05
C TYR A 30 -6.73 -0.71 -2.43
N LEU A 31 -6.16 -1.77 -1.85
CA LEU A 31 -6.63 -3.15 -2.06
C LEU A 31 -7.81 -3.51 -1.15
N ALA A 32 -7.83 -2.97 0.07
CA ALA A 32 -8.82 -3.31 1.07
C ALA A 32 -10.10 -2.47 0.98
N GLN A 33 -10.03 -1.22 0.48
CA GLN A 33 -11.09 -0.22 0.61
C GLN A 33 -12.46 -0.74 0.15
N ARG A 34 -12.55 -1.31 -1.06
CA ARG A 34 -13.82 -1.83 -1.60
C ARG A 34 -14.45 -2.94 -0.74
N PHE A 35 -13.64 -3.70 0.00
CA PHE A 35 -14.11 -4.78 0.87
C PHE A 35 -14.42 -4.28 2.27
N ILE A 36 -13.81 -3.18 2.70
CA ILE A 36 -14.22 -2.46 3.89
C ILE A 36 -15.59 -1.82 3.65
N ASP A 37 -15.77 -1.16 2.51
CA ASP A 37 -17.02 -0.50 2.12
C ASP A 37 -18.18 -1.50 2.02
N SER A 38 -17.92 -2.73 1.54
CA SER A 38 -18.93 -3.79 1.47
C SER A 38 -19.15 -4.54 2.79
N GLY A 39 -18.34 -4.28 3.81
CA GLY A 39 -18.35 -5.01 5.08
C GLY A 39 -17.73 -6.41 5.05
N ALA A 40 -17.13 -6.83 3.92
CA ALA A 40 -16.40 -8.08 3.81
C ALA A 40 -15.06 -8.07 4.60
N LEU A 41 -14.50 -6.89 4.86
CA LEU A 41 -13.36 -6.69 5.75
C LEU A 41 -13.69 -5.64 6.81
N VAL A 42 -13.06 -5.77 7.98
CA VAL A 42 -13.15 -4.79 9.06
C VAL A 42 -11.75 -4.30 9.40
N GLU A 43 -11.54 -2.99 9.28
CA GLU A 43 -10.30 -2.36 9.72
C GLU A 43 -10.16 -2.42 11.25
N LYS A 44 -8.94 -2.71 11.72
CA LYS A 44 -8.61 -2.75 13.15
C LYS A 44 -7.50 -1.75 13.46
N GLN A 45 -7.70 -0.96 14.51
CA GLN A 45 -6.66 -0.09 15.04
C GLN A 45 -5.59 -0.93 15.75
N VAL A 46 -4.32 -0.66 15.46
CA VAL A 46 -3.16 -1.36 16.03
C VAL A 46 -2.31 -0.40 16.84
N LEU A 47 -1.68 -0.90 17.91
CA LEU A 47 -0.82 -0.09 18.77
C LEU A 47 0.43 0.44 18.04
N ALA A 48 0.95 -0.35 17.10
CA ALA A 48 2.07 0.04 16.25
C ALA A 48 1.59 0.08 14.80
N GLN A 49 1.11 1.24 14.36
CA GLN A 49 0.84 1.46 12.94
C GLN A 49 2.17 1.43 12.19
N SER A 50 2.24 0.61 11.14
CA SER A 50 3.38 0.60 10.23
C SER A 50 3.44 1.95 9.51
N SER A 51 4.62 2.57 9.47
CA SER A 51 4.84 3.78 8.69
C SER A 51 4.54 3.50 7.21
N ASN A 52 3.98 4.47 6.49
CA ASN A 52 3.81 4.37 5.04
C ASN A 52 5.14 4.02 4.39
N GLU A 53 5.17 2.89 3.66
CA GLU A 53 6.35 2.46 2.92
C GLU A 53 6.60 3.42 1.75
N SER A 54 7.85 3.87 1.62
CA SER A 54 8.26 4.69 0.47
C SER A 54 8.33 3.82 -0.78
N VAL A 55 7.75 4.30 -1.88
CA VAL A 55 7.83 3.64 -3.19
C VAL A 55 8.72 4.47 -4.11
N TRP A 56 9.52 3.76 -4.92
CA TRP A 56 10.50 4.36 -5.81
C TRP A 56 10.22 3.90 -7.24
N VAL A 57 10.43 4.80 -8.21
CA VAL A 57 10.40 4.49 -9.63
C VAL A 57 11.84 4.37 -10.10
N GLY A 58 12.21 3.19 -10.61
CA GLY A 58 13.54 2.93 -11.17
C GLY A 58 13.51 2.89 -12.69
N TRP A 59 14.54 3.41 -13.33
CA TRP A 59 14.75 3.31 -14.78
C TRP A 59 16.23 3.05 -15.09
N ASN A 60 16.50 2.51 -16.28
CA ASN A 60 17.86 2.35 -16.78
C ASN A 60 18.29 3.64 -17.51
N GLU A 61 19.29 4.33 -16.97
CA GLU A 61 19.81 5.57 -17.56
C GLU A 61 20.40 5.38 -18.96
N GLN A 62 20.99 4.22 -19.25
CA GLN A 62 21.62 3.94 -20.54
C GLN A 62 20.60 3.82 -21.69
N THR A 63 19.34 3.54 -21.37
CA THR A 63 18.26 3.39 -22.36
C THR A 63 17.16 4.44 -22.18
N ALA A 64 17.34 5.42 -21.29
CA ALA A 64 16.35 6.45 -21.03
C ALA A 64 16.31 7.49 -22.16
N GLY A 65 15.22 7.49 -22.94
CA GLY A 65 14.91 8.50 -23.94
C GLY A 65 13.71 9.38 -23.55
N LEU A 66 13.25 10.20 -24.50
CA LEU A 66 12.13 11.14 -24.30
C LEU A 66 10.86 10.46 -23.76
N ALA A 67 10.54 9.25 -24.24
CA ALA A 67 9.37 8.50 -23.78
C ALA A 67 9.50 8.08 -22.30
N SER A 68 10.69 7.68 -21.86
CA SER A 68 10.93 7.32 -20.45
C SER A 68 10.82 8.54 -19.54
N ALA A 69 11.41 9.67 -19.96
CA ALA A 69 11.29 10.94 -19.23
C ALA A 69 9.81 11.36 -19.10
N TRP A 70 9.07 11.35 -20.20
CA TRP A 70 7.64 11.67 -20.20
C TRP A 70 6.85 10.76 -19.25
N TRP A 71 7.07 9.44 -19.29
CA TRP A 71 6.37 8.51 -18.39
C TRP A 71 6.64 8.78 -16.91
N ARG A 72 7.88 9.12 -16.53
CA ARG A 72 8.18 9.48 -15.14
C ARG A 72 7.40 10.73 -14.73
N ASP A 73 7.39 11.75 -15.59
CA ASP A 73 6.71 13.01 -15.31
C ASP A 73 5.19 12.79 -15.18
N GLU A 74 4.60 12.00 -16.07
CA GLU A 74 3.17 11.65 -16.01
C GLU A 74 2.81 10.81 -14.78
N ILE A 75 3.63 9.82 -14.42
CA ILE A 75 3.42 9.00 -13.21
C ILE A 75 3.43 9.90 -11.96
N LEU A 76 4.37 10.85 -11.89
CA LEU A 76 4.49 11.78 -10.77
C LEU A 76 3.39 12.84 -10.76
N ALA A 77 2.92 13.28 -11.93
CA ALA A 77 1.82 14.23 -12.07
C ALA A 77 0.44 13.58 -11.81
N ASN A 78 0.35 12.26 -11.87
CA ASN A 78 -0.90 11.54 -11.67
C ASN A 78 -1.37 11.64 -10.21
N SER A 79 -2.42 12.43 -9.98
CA SER A 79 -2.99 12.66 -8.66
C SER A 79 -3.52 11.38 -7.99
N ALA A 80 -3.98 10.39 -8.76
CA ALA A 80 -4.42 9.11 -8.21
C ALA A 80 -3.25 8.30 -7.64
N ILE A 81 -2.07 8.37 -8.27
CA ILE A 81 -0.85 7.76 -7.75
C ILE A 81 -0.34 8.55 -6.54
N ALA A 82 -0.28 9.88 -6.65
CA ALA A 82 0.15 10.75 -5.56
C ALA A 82 -0.71 10.57 -4.30
N ALA A 83 -2.04 10.45 -4.44
CA ALA A 83 -2.95 10.26 -3.31
C ALA A 83 -2.69 8.96 -2.52
N VAL A 84 -2.21 7.91 -3.19
CA VAL A 84 -1.89 6.62 -2.54
C VAL A 84 -0.61 6.69 -1.71
N TYR A 85 0.38 7.47 -2.15
CA TYR A 85 1.72 7.52 -1.53
C TYR A 85 2.01 8.81 -0.75
N SER A 86 1.09 9.77 -0.75
CA SER A 86 1.20 10.98 0.07
C SER A 86 1.20 10.60 1.54
N GLN A 87 2.19 11.07 2.30
CA GLN A 87 2.20 10.93 3.75
C GLN A 87 1.05 11.78 4.31
N PRO A 88 0.10 11.22 5.09
CA PRO A 88 -0.74 12.06 5.93
C PRO A 88 0.20 12.78 6.91
N GLY A 89 0.23 14.10 6.82
CA GLY A 89 1.31 14.93 7.35
C GLY A 89 1.73 14.57 8.77
N VAL A 90 3.05 14.53 8.99
CA VAL A 90 3.65 14.76 10.30
C VAL A 90 3.10 16.11 10.78
N GLN A 91 2.09 16.10 11.65
CA GLN A 91 1.79 17.27 12.46
C GLN A 91 3.03 17.49 13.33
N LYS A 92 3.85 18.47 12.95
CA LYS A 92 4.93 18.97 13.77
C LYS A 92 4.29 19.54 15.03
N SER A 93 4.33 18.79 16.13
CA SER A 93 4.07 19.34 17.46
C SER A 93 5.03 20.51 17.66
N ALA A 94 4.49 21.73 17.62
CA ALA A 94 5.18 22.90 18.10
C ALA A 94 5.29 22.76 19.63
N SER A 95 6.52 22.74 20.12
CA SER A 95 6.87 23.05 21.51
C SER A 95 7.42 24.47 21.56
#